data_AF-A0ABC9GIB2-F1
#
_entry.id   AF-A0ABC9GIB2-F1
#
_cell.length_a   1.000
_cell.length_b   1.000
_cell.length_c   1.000
_cell.angle_alpha   90.00
_cell.angle_beta   90.00
_cell.angle_gamma   90.00
#
_symmetry.space_group_name_H-M   'P 1'
#
loop_
_entity.id
_entity.type
_entity.pdbx_description
1 polymer ?
#
loop_
_entity_poly.entity_id
_entity_poly.type
_entity_poly.pdbx_seq_one_letter_code
_entity_poly.pdbx_strand_id
1 'polypeptide(L)'
;MASKCPTRIVPSPRCAPRHGWAGSRVSARPSKCGASGGRSIICAAVRFRPCIDIHKGKVKQIVGSTLRDSSNDGTALVTNFESDKSAAEFAKLYKEDELVGGHVIMLGADPASQASSLEALHAYPGGLQVGGGINLENAMSYLNEGASHVIVTSYVFSDGKMNIERLRKLVELVGKQRLVLDLSCRKKDGRYTIVTDRWQKFSDVFVDEPTLEYLAAYSDEFLVHGVDVEGKRCKLGIDEELVELLGRHSPIPVTYAGGVSTMDDLERIKKAGKSRVDVTVGSALDIFGGDLPYRDVVLWHKKQSMVGQL
;
A
#
# COMPACT_ATOMS: atom_id res chain seq x y z
N MET A 1 21.69 -18.92 -64.14
CA MET A 1 21.30 -18.41 -62.81
C MET A 1 21.40 -19.56 -61.82
N ALA A 2 22.34 -19.46 -60.86
CA ALA A 2 22.55 -20.28 -59.66
C ALA A 2 24.07 -20.45 -59.44
N SER A 3 24.68 -19.53 -58.68
CA SER A 3 26.05 -19.64 -58.20
C SER A 3 26.05 -19.96 -56.71
N LYS A 4 26.62 -21.12 -56.36
CA LYS A 4 26.99 -21.54 -55.01
C LYS A 4 28.32 -20.89 -54.55
N CYS A 5 28.52 -20.96 -53.23
CA CYS A 5 29.79 -20.88 -52.47
C CYS A 5 30.32 -19.48 -52.07
N PRO A 6 31.17 -19.39 -51.03
CA PRO A 6 31.10 -20.05 -49.71
C PRO A 6 31.60 -19.16 -48.52
N THR A 7 31.53 -19.74 -47.33
CA THR A 7 32.25 -19.46 -46.07
C THR A 7 33.58 -18.69 -46.16
N ARG A 8 33.78 -17.77 -45.20
CA ARG A 8 35.09 -17.16 -44.87
C ARG A 8 35.48 -17.50 -43.44
N ILE A 9 36.55 -18.29 -43.30
CA ILE A 9 37.35 -18.54 -42.09
C ILE A 9 38.69 -17.85 -42.32
N VAL A 10 39.21 -17.02 -41.40
CA VAL A 10 40.65 -16.89 -41.06
C VAL A 10 40.83 -15.99 -39.79
N PRO A 11 41.99 -15.94 -39.09
CA PRO A 11 42.42 -16.81 -37.99
C PRO A 11 42.82 -16.05 -36.69
N SER A 12 43.18 -16.80 -35.63
CA SER A 12 44.07 -16.38 -34.52
C SER A 12 45.48 -17.00 -34.72
N PRO A 13 46.54 -16.81 -33.89
CA PRO A 13 46.83 -15.85 -32.80
C PRO A 13 48.24 -15.19 -32.90
N ARG A 14 48.58 -14.19 -32.05
CA ARG A 14 49.97 -13.93 -31.61
C ARG A 14 50.03 -13.56 -30.13
N CYS A 15 51.10 -14.01 -29.49
CA CYS A 15 51.34 -14.10 -28.05
C CYS A 15 52.11 -12.90 -27.45
N ALA A 16 51.84 -12.68 -26.14
CA ALA A 16 52.75 -12.31 -25.03
C ALA A 16 53.34 -10.87 -24.94
N PRO A 17 53.78 -10.38 -23.76
CA PRO A 17 53.98 -11.02 -22.42
C PRO A 17 53.13 -10.38 -21.28
N ARG A 18 52.71 -11.03 -20.18
CA ARG A 18 53.36 -11.76 -19.06
C ARG A 18 54.30 -10.93 -18.16
N HIS A 19 53.71 -10.34 -17.10
CA HIS A 19 54.17 -10.30 -15.71
C HIS A 19 52.88 -10.34 -14.86
N GLY A 20 52.63 -11.17 -13.86
CA GLY A 20 53.45 -12.11 -13.11
C GLY A 20 53.22 -11.85 -11.62
N TRP A 21 52.19 -12.43 -11.00
CA TRP A 21 52.27 -12.92 -9.62
C TRP A 21 51.09 -13.79 -9.19
N ALA A 22 51.41 -14.69 -8.25
CA ALA A 22 50.79 -15.96 -7.96
C ALA A 22 49.68 -15.88 -6.90
N GLY A 23 48.81 -16.90 -6.85
CA GLY A 23 48.03 -17.19 -5.64
C GLY A 23 46.68 -17.86 -5.87
N SER A 24 46.64 -19.19 -5.71
CA SER A 24 45.48 -20.04 -5.38
C SER A 24 44.23 -20.06 -6.28
N ARG A 25 44.12 -21.16 -7.04
CA ARG A 25 42.86 -21.73 -7.50
C ARG A 25 42.04 -22.24 -6.31
N VAL A 26 40.84 -21.70 -6.13
CA VAL A 26 39.73 -22.45 -5.53
C VAL A 26 38.54 -22.32 -6.48
N SER A 27 38.22 -23.42 -7.15
CA SER A 27 37.00 -23.53 -7.96
C SER A 27 35.82 -23.79 -7.01
N ALA A 28 35.00 -22.80 -6.74
CA ALA A 28 33.73 -23.00 -6.05
C ALA A 28 32.65 -23.26 -7.10
N ARG A 29 32.29 -24.54 -7.28
CA ARG A 29 31.05 -24.94 -7.96
C ARG A 29 29.88 -24.35 -7.15
N PRO A 30 28.81 -23.81 -7.78
CA PRO A 30 27.59 -23.55 -7.03
C PRO A 30 26.99 -24.89 -6.65
N SER A 31 26.99 -25.16 -5.35
CA SER A 31 26.26 -26.26 -4.74
C SER A 31 24.78 -26.05 -5.01
N LYS A 32 24.16 -26.99 -5.74
CA LYS A 32 22.71 -27.19 -5.73
C LYS A 32 22.31 -27.58 -4.31
N CYS A 33 21.81 -26.63 -3.53
CA CYS A 33 21.03 -26.95 -2.34
C CYS A 33 19.56 -27.08 -2.77
N GLY A 34 18.99 -28.22 -2.41
CA GLY A 34 17.68 -28.68 -2.82
C GLY A 34 16.56 -27.76 -2.36
N ALA A 35 15.49 -27.79 -3.14
CA ALA A 35 14.19 -27.29 -2.74
C ALA A 35 13.74 -28.01 -1.47
N SER A 36 13.62 -27.25 -0.38
CA SER A 36 12.74 -27.57 0.72
C SER A 36 11.84 -26.37 0.93
N GLY A 37 10.55 -26.53 0.61
CA GLY A 37 9.51 -25.55 0.86
C GLY A 37 9.38 -25.29 2.36
N GLY A 38 10.15 -24.33 2.86
CA GLY A 38 9.90 -23.69 4.13
C GLY A 38 9.02 -22.48 3.86
N ARG A 39 7.76 -22.52 4.30
CA ARG A 39 7.01 -21.28 4.52
C ARG A 39 7.85 -20.45 5.49
N SER A 40 8.36 -19.31 5.03
CA SER A 40 8.99 -18.33 5.90
C SER A 40 7.99 -18.03 7.01
N ILE A 41 8.35 -18.36 8.26
CA ILE A 41 7.60 -17.93 9.42
C ILE A 41 7.87 -16.43 9.50
N ILE A 42 6.97 -15.64 8.92
CA ILE A 42 6.96 -14.20 9.15
C ILE A 42 6.67 -14.07 10.64
N CYS A 43 7.67 -13.68 11.42
CA CYS A 43 7.44 -13.25 12.80
C CYS A 43 6.45 -12.08 12.75
N ALA A 44 5.21 -12.39 13.13
CA ALA A 44 4.02 -11.62 12.82
C ALA A 44 3.89 -10.45 13.81
N ALA A 45 4.64 -9.37 13.56
CA ALA A 45 4.48 -8.11 14.26
C ALA A 45 3.51 -7.23 13.48
N VAL A 46 2.33 -6.97 14.06
CA VAL A 46 1.37 -6.01 13.50
C VAL A 46 1.95 -4.61 13.54
N ARG A 47 1.90 -3.91 12.42
CA ARG A 47 2.40 -2.54 12.32
C ARG A 47 1.24 -1.56 12.30
N PHE A 48 1.39 -0.50 13.08
CA PHE A 48 0.70 0.76 12.80
C PHE A 48 1.29 1.41 11.55
N ARG A 49 0.43 1.68 10.55
CA ARG A 49 0.74 2.46 9.34
C ARG A 49 0.06 3.82 9.45
N PRO A 50 0.80 4.92 9.57
CA PRO A 50 0.19 6.23 9.73
C PRO A 50 -0.40 6.72 8.40
N CYS A 51 -1.37 7.64 8.44
CA CYS A 51 -1.91 8.27 7.22
C CYS A 51 -1.75 9.79 7.22
N ILE A 52 -1.78 10.38 6.02
CA ILE A 52 -1.84 11.81 5.74
C ILE A 52 -2.84 11.99 4.61
N ASP A 53 -4.08 12.30 4.96
CA ASP A 53 -5.12 12.58 3.96
C ASP A 53 -5.08 14.05 3.59
N ILE A 54 -4.94 14.34 2.30
CA ILE A 54 -4.74 15.69 1.77
C ILE A 54 -5.92 16.11 0.91
N HIS A 55 -6.48 17.28 1.18
CA HIS A 55 -7.52 17.89 0.37
C HIS A 55 -7.32 19.40 0.25
N LYS A 56 -7.24 19.91 -0.98
CA LYS A 56 -6.97 21.32 -1.29
C LYS A 56 -5.66 21.82 -0.64
N GLY A 57 -4.61 21.00 -0.68
CA GLY A 57 -3.29 21.32 -0.13
C GLY A 57 -3.21 21.35 1.40
N LYS A 58 -4.22 20.83 2.11
CA LYS A 58 -4.22 20.75 3.58
C LYS A 58 -4.45 19.32 4.05
N VAL A 59 -3.85 18.99 5.19
CA VAL A 59 -4.12 17.72 5.87
C VAL A 59 -5.50 17.78 6.52
N LYS A 60 -6.40 16.90 6.09
CA LYS A 60 -7.79 16.86 6.54
C LYS A 60 -8.23 15.44 6.84
N GLN A 61 -8.99 15.26 7.91
CA GLN A 61 -9.70 14.02 8.15
C GLN A 61 -11.17 14.17 7.76
N ILE A 62 -11.64 13.30 6.86
CA ILE A 62 -13.03 13.30 6.37
C ILE A 62 -13.77 12.07 6.90
N VAL A 63 -15.07 12.21 7.14
CA VAL A 63 -15.94 11.03 7.31
C VAL A 63 -16.11 10.39 5.94
N GLY A 64 -15.65 9.13 5.79
CA GLY A 64 -15.69 8.36 4.55
C GLY A 64 -16.96 8.63 3.74
N SER A 65 -18.15 8.43 4.31
CA SER A 65 -19.45 8.55 3.63
C SER A 65 -19.83 9.91 2.99
N THR A 66 -18.99 10.95 3.03
CA THR A 66 -19.31 12.29 2.50
C THR A 66 -18.64 12.68 1.19
N LEU A 67 -17.84 11.80 0.55
CA LEU A 67 -17.30 12.02 -0.79
C LEU A 67 -18.40 11.94 -1.89
N ARG A 68 -19.29 12.93 -1.96
CA ARG A 68 -20.19 13.14 -3.12
C ARG A 68 -19.57 14.16 -4.06
N ASP A 69 -19.58 13.88 -5.36
CA ASP A 69 -19.11 14.84 -6.34
C ASP A 69 -19.95 16.11 -6.31
N SER A 70 -19.25 17.22 -6.23
CA SER A 70 -19.78 18.56 -6.46
C SER A 70 -20.05 18.72 -7.96
N SER A 71 -21.08 18.06 -8.45
CA SER A 71 -21.78 18.47 -9.67
C SER A 71 -23.27 18.59 -9.33
N ASN A 72 -23.66 19.81 -8.96
CA ASN A 72 -25.03 20.34 -8.84
C ASN A 72 -25.78 20.32 -7.50
N ASP A 73 -25.18 19.96 -6.36
CA ASP A 73 -25.81 20.34 -5.07
C ASP A 73 -24.75 20.62 -4.01
N GLY A 74 -24.77 21.84 -3.47
CA GLY A 74 -23.80 22.43 -2.53
C GLY A 74 -23.72 21.77 -1.15
N THR A 75 -23.68 20.44 -1.08
CA THR A 75 -23.39 19.70 0.14
C THR A 75 -21.88 19.65 0.35
N ALA A 76 -21.40 20.51 1.26
CA ALA A 76 -20.00 20.57 1.66
C ALA A 76 -19.52 19.23 2.23
N LEU A 77 -18.31 18.82 1.88
CA LEU A 77 -17.58 17.75 2.57
C LEU A 77 -17.57 18.04 4.07
N VAL A 78 -18.07 17.11 4.88
CA VAL A 78 -18.03 17.26 6.34
C VAL A 78 -16.58 17.01 6.77
N THR A 79 -15.87 18.11 7.03
CA THR A 79 -14.49 18.09 7.53
C THR A 79 -14.56 17.85 9.03
N ASN A 80 -14.06 16.70 9.50
CA ASN A 80 -13.94 16.46 10.94
C ASN A 80 -12.80 17.28 11.54
N PHE A 81 -11.73 17.47 10.76
CA PHE A 81 -10.53 18.17 11.18
C PHE A 81 -9.77 18.73 9.99
N GLU A 82 -9.26 19.94 10.13
CA GLU A 82 -8.27 20.55 9.24
C GLU A 82 -7.06 20.91 10.11
N SER A 83 -5.89 20.38 9.76
CA SER A 83 -4.67 20.65 10.53
C SER A 83 -4.04 21.97 10.13
N ASP A 84 -3.48 22.68 11.11
CA ASP A 84 -2.56 23.80 10.86
C ASP A 84 -1.16 23.30 10.46
N LYS A 85 -0.84 22.03 10.72
CA LYS A 85 0.44 21.40 10.33
C LYS A 85 0.41 21.00 8.85
N SER A 86 1.53 21.23 8.18
CA SER A 86 1.78 20.79 6.82
C SER A 86 1.95 19.28 6.71
N ALA A 87 1.76 18.73 5.51
CA ALA A 87 1.99 17.31 5.23
C ALA A 87 3.45 16.90 5.50
N ALA A 88 4.42 17.78 5.25
CA ALA A 88 5.83 17.57 5.58
C ALA A 88 6.08 17.45 7.08
N GLU A 89 5.38 18.22 7.93
CA GLU A 89 5.53 18.13 9.38
C GLU A 89 5.02 16.78 9.92
N PHE A 90 3.89 16.27 9.41
CA PHE A 90 3.44 14.91 9.73
C PHE A 90 4.43 13.85 9.24
N ALA A 91 4.96 13.98 8.03
CA ALA A 91 5.95 13.06 7.49
C ALA A 91 7.25 13.04 8.34
N LYS A 92 7.71 14.20 8.83
CA LYS A 92 8.86 14.29 9.74
C LYS A 92 8.56 13.62 11.08
N LEU A 93 7.38 13.85 11.65
CA LEU A 93 6.95 13.17 12.88
C LEU A 93 6.98 11.64 12.70
N TYR A 94 6.41 11.13 11.61
CA TYR A 94 6.41 9.69 11.34
C TYR A 94 7.81 9.12 11.10
N LYS A 95 8.70 9.92 10.50
CA LYS A 95 10.11 9.56 10.32
C LYS A 95 10.87 9.48 11.64
N GLU A 96 10.65 10.44 12.55
CA GLU A 96 11.25 10.44 13.90
C GLU A 96 10.81 9.23 14.71
N ASP A 97 9.59 8.75 14.49
CA ASP A 97 9.05 7.53 15.10
C ASP A 97 9.36 6.23 14.33
N GLU A 98 10.10 6.32 13.22
CA GLU A 98 10.51 5.20 12.36
C GLU A 98 9.33 4.40 11.75
N LEU A 99 8.20 5.08 11.51
CA LEU A 99 6.98 4.47 10.96
C LEU A 99 7.05 4.40 9.43
N VAL A 100 7.27 3.19 8.89
CA VAL A 100 7.37 2.95 7.44
C VAL A 100 6.06 2.45 6.82
N GLY A 101 5.88 2.75 5.54
CA GLY A 101 4.69 2.44 4.74
C GLY A 101 3.44 3.18 5.20
N GLY A 102 3.61 4.39 5.73
CA GLY A 102 2.47 5.29 5.95
C GLY A 102 1.88 5.77 4.63
N HIS A 103 0.59 6.08 4.62
CA HIS A 103 -0.16 6.42 3.40
C HIS A 103 -0.37 7.93 3.27
N VAL A 104 0.05 8.50 2.15
CA VAL A 104 -0.29 9.88 1.75
C VAL A 104 -1.40 9.80 0.71
N ILE A 105 -2.63 10.14 1.08
CA ILE A 105 -3.79 9.97 0.20
C ILE A 105 -4.30 11.33 -0.25
N MET A 106 -4.24 11.58 -1.55
CA MET A 106 -4.86 12.77 -2.16
C MET A 106 -6.35 12.54 -2.39
N LEU A 107 -7.19 13.29 -1.69
CA LEU A 107 -8.66 13.24 -1.81
C LEU A 107 -9.20 14.10 -2.96
N GLY A 108 -8.32 14.67 -3.77
CA GLY A 108 -8.64 15.50 -4.93
C GLY A 108 -7.46 15.56 -5.90
N ALA A 109 -7.73 15.82 -7.17
CA ALA A 109 -6.72 15.94 -8.22
C ALA A 109 -6.17 17.38 -8.37
N ASP A 110 -6.35 18.23 -7.36
CA ASP A 110 -5.94 19.62 -7.43
C ASP A 110 -4.42 19.78 -7.28
N PRO A 111 -3.79 20.76 -7.97
CA PRO A 111 -2.34 20.98 -7.88
C PRO A 111 -1.82 21.23 -6.46
N ALA A 112 -2.64 21.80 -5.58
CA ALA A 112 -2.22 22.05 -4.20
C ALA A 112 -2.09 20.73 -3.42
N SER A 113 -3.03 19.79 -3.58
CA SER A 113 -2.93 18.45 -2.99
C SER A 113 -1.74 17.66 -3.53
N GLN A 114 -1.40 17.83 -4.82
CA GLN A 114 -0.20 17.24 -5.41
C GLN A 114 1.07 17.86 -4.81
N ALA A 115 1.14 19.18 -4.68
CA ALA A 115 2.30 19.84 -4.07
C ALA A 115 2.51 19.38 -2.62
N SER A 116 1.45 19.34 -1.81
CA SER A 116 1.54 18.86 -0.42
C SER A 116 1.88 17.38 -0.30
N SER A 117 1.46 16.53 -1.24
CA SER A 117 1.88 15.12 -1.22
C SER A 117 3.37 14.99 -1.51
N LEU A 118 3.90 15.74 -2.47
CA LEU A 118 5.34 15.80 -2.74
C LEU A 118 6.15 16.32 -1.54
N GLU A 119 5.66 17.35 -0.84
CA GLU A 119 6.30 17.84 0.39
C GLU A 119 6.44 16.74 1.45
N ALA A 120 5.41 15.90 1.64
CA ALA A 120 5.47 14.76 2.56
C ALA A 120 6.48 13.70 2.10
N LEU A 121 6.49 13.38 0.80
CA LEU A 121 7.44 12.41 0.23
C LEU A 121 8.89 12.87 0.34
N HIS A 122 9.17 14.15 0.10
CA HIS A 122 10.49 14.75 0.26
C HIS A 122 10.95 14.79 1.72
N ALA A 123 10.03 14.97 2.66
CA ALA A 123 10.33 14.95 4.09
C ALA A 123 10.72 13.55 4.59
N TYR A 124 10.10 12.49 4.04
CA TYR A 124 10.42 11.10 4.36
C TYR A 124 10.60 10.22 3.11
N PRO A 125 11.72 10.38 2.37
CA PRO A 125 11.99 9.59 1.17
C PRO A 125 12.09 8.10 1.48
N GLY A 126 11.36 7.28 0.74
CA GLY A 126 11.27 5.83 0.92
C GLY A 126 10.46 5.38 2.15
N GLY A 127 9.94 6.31 2.96
CA GLY A 127 9.16 5.99 4.16
C GLY A 127 7.66 5.88 3.91
N LEU A 128 7.13 6.63 2.93
CA LEU A 128 5.69 6.76 2.70
C LEU A 128 5.26 6.17 1.35
N GLN A 129 4.00 5.81 1.26
CA GLN A 129 3.31 5.38 0.04
C GLN A 129 2.34 6.49 -0.38
N VAL A 130 2.03 6.62 -1.67
CA VAL A 130 1.15 7.69 -2.16
C VAL A 130 -0.01 7.15 -2.98
N GLY A 131 -1.22 7.65 -2.69
CA GLY A 131 -2.46 7.30 -3.37
C GLY A 131 -3.31 8.52 -3.74
N GLY A 132 -4.36 8.29 -4.50
CA GLY A 132 -5.28 9.34 -4.99
C GLY A 132 -4.98 9.75 -6.42
N GLY A 133 -5.75 9.23 -7.38
CA GLY A 133 -5.60 9.58 -8.80
C GLY A 133 -4.34 9.05 -9.48
N ILE A 134 -3.69 8.03 -8.91
CA ILE A 134 -2.52 7.37 -9.52
C ILE A 134 -2.92 6.64 -10.80
N ASN A 135 -2.13 6.82 -11.86
CA ASN A 135 -2.29 6.21 -13.18
C ASN A 135 -0.92 5.99 -13.86
N LEU A 136 -0.92 5.48 -15.10
CA LEU A 136 0.32 5.20 -15.85
C LEU A 136 1.18 6.44 -16.14
N GLU A 137 0.59 7.62 -16.19
CA GLU A 137 1.29 8.86 -16.56
C GLU A 137 2.04 9.44 -15.35
N ASN A 138 1.49 9.31 -14.14
CA ASN A 138 2.04 9.94 -12.93
C ASN A 138 2.78 8.98 -11.97
N ALA A 139 2.52 7.66 -12.02
CA ALA A 139 3.01 6.73 -11.02
C ALA A 139 4.55 6.75 -10.87
N MET A 140 5.28 6.76 -11.98
CA MET A 140 6.74 6.83 -11.96
C MET A 140 7.28 8.15 -11.40
N SER A 141 6.58 9.26 -11.64
CA SER A 141 6.97 10.56 -11.11
C SER A 141 6.99 10.51 -9.59
N TYR A 142 5.92 10.03 -8.96
CA TYR A 142 5.84 9.94 -7.50
C TYR A 142 6.90 9.02 -6.88
N LEU A 143 7.22 7.90 -7.53
CA LEU A 143 8.28 7.01 -7.08
C LEU A 143 9.66 7.70 -7.14
N ASN A 144 9.92 8.46 -8.21
CA ASN A 144 11.16 9.23 -8.34
C ASN A 144 11.25 10.37 -7.31
N GLU A 145 10.13 10.93 -6.91
CA GLU A 145 10.03 11.97 -5.88
C GLU A 145 10.07 11.42 -4.43
N GLY A 146 10.32 10.11 -4.26
CA GLY A 146 10.59 9.52 -2.95
C GLY A 146 9.46 8.69 -2.35
N ALA A 147 8.37 8.44 -3.07
CA ALA A 147 7.42 7.42 -2.63
C ALA A 147 8.06 6.02 -2.66
N SER A 148 7.86 5.25 -1.60
CA SER A 148 8.24 3.84 -1.56
C SER A 148 7.38 3.01 -2.51
N HIS A 149 6.07 3.29 -2.52
CA HIS A 149 5.06 2.62 -3.32
C HIS A 149 4.01 3.61 -3.81
N VAL A 150 3.31 3.22 -4.86
CA VAL A 150 2.07 3.87 -5.31
C VAL A 150 0.86 3.01 -4.96
N ILE A 151 -0.19 3.65 -4.46
CA ILE A 151 -1.46 3.04 -4.08
C ILE A 151 -2.47 3.31 -5.20
N VAL A 152 -3.07 2.24 -5.73
CA VAL A 152 -3.97 2.32 -6.88
C VAL A 152 -5.33 1.69 -6.55
N THR A 153 -6.39 2.47 -6.80
CA THR A 153 -7.80 2.09 -6.60
C THR A 153 -8.55 2.24 -7.92
N SER A 154 -9.03 3.46 -8.22
CA SER A 154 -10.00 3.75 -9.29
C SER A 154 -9.47 3.58 -10.72
N TYR A 155 -8.15 3.56 -10.90
CA TYR A 155 -7.56 3.31 -12.22
C TYR A 155 -7.72 1.84 -12.64
N VAL A 156 -7.62 0.91 -11.67
CA VAL A 156 -7.77 -0.54 -11.87
C VAL A 156 -9.22 -0.97 -11.69
N PHE A 157 -9.92 -0.42 -10.69
CA PHE A 157 -11.31 -0.74 -10.40
C PHE A 157 -12.22 0.42 -10.81
N SER A 158 -12.91 0.28 -11.93
CA SER A 158 -13.81 1.30 -12.47
C SER A 158 -15.06 0.66 -13.05
N ASP A 159 -16.21 1.34 -12.94
CA ASP A 159 -17.47 0.87 -13.49
C ASP A 159 -17.91 -0.52 -13.00
N GLY A 160 -17.57 -0.88 -11.77
CA GLY A 160 -17.88 -2.19 -11.18
C GLY A 160 -17.06 -3.33 -11.80
N LYS A 161 -15.96 -3.03 -12.48
CA LYS A 161 -15.09 -4.03 -13.12
C LYS A 161 -13.63 -3.80 -12.77
N MET A 162 -12.88 -4.89 -12.74
CA MET A 162 -11.42 -4.85 -12.66
C MET A 162 -10.84 -4.82 -14.07
N ASN A 163 -10.07 -3.77 -14.37
CA ASN A 163 -9.34 -3.64 -15.63
C ASN A 163 -7.94 -4.27 -15.50
N ILE A 164 -7.84 -5.56 -15.84
CA ILE A 164 -6.60 -6.32 -15.74
C ILE A 164 -5.50 -5.80 -16.68
N GLU A 165 -5.86 -5.23 -17.83
CA GLU A 165 -4.88 -4.69 -18.77
C GLU A 165 -4.17 -3.47 -18.18
N ARG A 166 -4.93 -2.58 -17.55
CA ARG A 166 -4.38 -1.43 -16.80
C ARG A 166 -3.47 -1.87 -15.65
N LEU A 167 -3.89 -2.88 -14.89
CA LEU A 167 -3.08 -3.44 -13.81
C LEU A 167 -1.75 -4.00 -14.34
N ARG A 168 -1.78 -4.79 -15.44
CA ARG A 168 -0.56 -5.34 -16.04
C ARG A 168 0.40 -4.25 -16.52
N LYS A 169 -0.12 -3.22 -17.19
CA LYS A 169 0.69 -2.06 -17.62
C LYS A 169 1.32 -1.33 -16.44
N LEU A 170 0.58 -1.17 -15.33
CA LEU A 170 1.14 -0.57 -14.11
C LEU A 170 2.27 -1.42 -13.54
N VAL A 171 2.07 -2.73 -13.42
CA VAL A 171 3.11 -3.64 -12.92
C VAL A 171 4.34 -3.66 -13.82
N GLU A 172 4.17 -3.60 -15.13
CA GLU A 172 5.29 -3.48 -16.08
C GLU A 172 6.05 -2.17 -15.90
N LEU A 173 5.35 -1.07 -15.64
CA LEU A 173 5.93 0.26 -15.46
C LEU A 173 6.67 0.41 -14.12
N VAL A 174 6.01 0.11 -13.00
CA VAL A 174 6.54 0.39 -11.65
C VAL A 174 7.17 -0.82 -10.97
N GLY A 175 6.85 -2.04 -11.43
CA GLY A 175 7.19 -3.29 -10.75
C GLY A 175 6.22 -3.60 -9.62
N LYS A 176 5.89 -4.88 -9.42
CA LYS A 176 4.93 -5.29 -8.38
C LYS A 176 5.37 -4.88 -6.97
N GLN A 177 6.69 -4.83 -6.72
CA GLN A 177 7.31 -4.52 -5.42
C GLN A 177 7.15 -3.05 -5.00
N ARG A 178 6.52 -2.21 -5.84
CA ARG A 178 6.25 -0.80 -5.55
C ARG A 178 4.78 -0.46 -5.78
N LEU A 179 3.91 -1.46 -5.88
CA LEU A 179 2.49 -1.31 -6.14
C LEU A 179 1.67 -1.84 -4.97
N VAL A 180 0.81 -0.97 -4.43
CA VAL A 180 -0.20 -1.31 -3.43
C VAL A 180 -1.57 -1.23 -4.09
N LEU A 181 -2.38 -2.27 -3.91
CA LEU A 181 -3.77 -2.26 -4.37
C LEU A 181 -4.67 -1.88 -3.20
N ASP A 182 -5.41 -0.78 -3.38
CA ASP A 182 -6.44 -0.38 -2.43
C ASP A 182 -7.77 -1.01 -2.81
N LEU A 183 -8.29 -1.82 -1.90
CA LEU A 183 -9.52 -2.59 -2.02
C LEU A 183 -10.56 -1.99 -1.07
N SER A 184 -11.39 -1.12 -1.62
CA SER A 184 -12.60 -0.67 -0.91
C SER A 184 -13.63 -1.78 -0.89
N CYS A 185 -13.94 -2.30 0.29
CA CYS A 185 -14.76 -3.49 0.49
C CYS A 185 -16.11 -3.14 1.13
N ARG A 186 -17.17 -3.77 0.63
CA ARG A 186 -18.51 -3.70 1.25
C ARG A 186 -19.15 -5.08 1.28
N LYS A 187 -19.83 -5.37 2.39
CA LYS A 187 -20.57 -6.62 2.58
C LYS A 187 -21.88 -6.56 1.79
N LYS A 188 -22.15 -7.60 1.00
CA LYS A 188 -23.37 -7.81 0.24
C LYS A 188 -23.72 -9.29 0.29
N ASP A 189 -24.92 -9.61 0.76
CA ASP A 189 -25.43 -10.99 0.84
C ASP A 189 -24.47 -11.95 1.58
N GLY A 190 -23.88 -11.49 2.69
CA GLY A 190 -22.93 -12.27 3.50
C GLY A 190 -21.52 -12.41 2.92
N ARG A 191 -21.22 -11.80 1.76
CA ARG A 191 -19.90 -11.82 1.13
C ARG A 191 -19.33 -10.41 0.97
N TYR A 192 -18.01 -10.28 1.04
CA TYR A 192 -17.33 -9.01 0.77
C TYR A 192 -17.09 -8.86 -0.72
N THR A 193 -17.36 -7.66 -1.22
CA THR A 193 -17.19 -7.29 -2.63
C THR A 193 -16.44 -5.99 -2.73
N ILE A 194 -15.63 -5.84 -3.77
CA ILE A 194 -14.96 -4.58 -4.06
C ILE A 194 -16.01 -3.60 -4.59
N VAL A 195 -16.03 -2.39 -4.06
CA VAL A 195 -16.89 -1.31 -4.51
C VAL A 195 -16.07 -0.24 -5.24
N THR A 196 -16.59 0.23 -6.37
CA THR A 196 -16.00 1.29 -7.19
C THR A 196 -16.79 2.59 -7.05
N ASP A 197 -16.28 3.65 -7.68
CA ASP A 197 -17.00 4.91 -7.84
C ASP A 197 -17.42 5.53 -6.49
N ARG A 198 -16.46 5.66 -5.57
CA ARG A 198 -16.66 6.18 -4.20
C ARG A 198 -17.70 5.37 -3.42
N TRP A 199 -17.57 4.04 -3.50
CA TRP A 199 -18.39 3.07 -2.79
C TRP A 199 -19.85 2.98 -3.24
N GLN A 200 -20.17 3.55 -4.41
CA GLN A 200 -21.53 3.59 -4.93
C GLN A 200 -21.86 2.36 -5.78
N LYS A 201 -20.87 1.76 -6.44
CA LYS A 201 -21.09 0.67 -7.39
C LYS A 201 -20.41 -0.61 -6.92
N PHE A 202 -21.21 -1.66 -6.71
CA PHE A 202 -20.68 -2.99 -6.46
C PHE A 202 -20.02 -3.55 -7.72
N SER A 203 -18.82 -4.12 -7.56
CA SER A 203 -18.18 -4.89 -8.63
C SER A 203 -18.53 -6.37 -8.55
N ASP A 204 -18.25 -7.10 -9.62
CA ASP A 204 -18.34 -8.56 -9.66
C ASP A 204 -17.12 -9.25 -9.01
N VAL A 205 -16.23 -8.48 -8.35
CA VAL A 205 -15.01 -8.98 -7.71
C VAL A 205 -15.26 -9.17 -6.22
N PHE A 206 -15.20 -10.41 -5.78
CA PHE A 206 -15.31 -10.78 -4.37
C PHE A 206 -13.97 -10.64 -3.65
N VAL A 207 -14.02 -10.41 -2.35
CA VAL A 207 -12.84 -10.40 -1.49
C VAL A 207 -12.79 -11.76 -0.80
N ASP A 208 -12.12 -12.70 -1.46
CA ASP A 208 -11.97 -14.08 -1.03
C ASP A 208 -10.54 -14.59 -1.32
N GLU A 209 -10.24 -15.82 -0.90
CA GLU A 209 -8.91 -16.42 -1.05
C GLU A 209 -8.41 -16.46 -2.51
N PRO A 210 -9.17 -16.96 -3.51
CA PRO A 210 -8.70 -16.97 -4.89
C PRO A 210 -8.42 -15.57 -5.44
N THR A 211 -9.26 -14.59 -5.08
CA THR A 211 -9.07 -13.22 -5.56
C THR A 211 -7.85 -12.56 -4.93
N LEU A 212 -7.64 -12.73 -3.62
CA LEU A 212 -6.46 -12.21 -2.94
C LEU A 212 -5.17 -12.86 -3.46
N GLU A 213 -5.17 -14.18 -3.71
CA GLU A 213 -4.04 -14.87 -4.35
C GLU A 213 -3.75 -14.34 -5.75
N TYR A 214 -4.79 -14.12 -6.56
CA TYR A 214 -4.65 -13.58 -7.91
C TYR A 214 -4.07 -12.16 -7.90
N LEU A 215 -4.59 -11.26 -7.05
CA LEU A 215 -4.14 -9.87 -6.97
C LEU A 215 -2.74 -9.73 -6.38
N ALA A 216 -2.34 -10.66 -5.50
CA ALA A 216 -1.00 -10.69 -4.92
C ALA A 216 0.11 -11.03 -5.93
N ALA A 217 -0.25 -11.62 -7.08
CA ALA A 217 0.71 -11.78 -8.17
C ALA A 217 1.14 -10.42 -8.77
N TYR A 218 0.31 -9.39 -8.61
CA TYR A 218 0.48 -8.08 -9.22
C TYR A 218 0.88 -6.97 -8.23
N SER A 219 0.81 -7.21 -6.92
CA SER A 219 1.05 -6.18 -5.88
C SER A 219 2.00 -6.66 -4.79
N ASP A 220 2.59 -5.73 -4.06
CA ASP A 220 3.43 -6.00 -2.89
C ASP A 220 2.64 -6.00 -1.59
N GLU A 221 1.63 -5.12 -1.49
CA GLU A 221 0.80 -4.95 -0.30
C GLU A 221 -0.66 -4.64 -0.70
N PHE A 222 -1.60 -5.00 0.17
CA PHE A 222 -2.99 -4.56 0.08
C PHE A 222 -3.31 -3.47 1.09
N LEU A 223 -4.04 -2.44 0.67
CA LEU A 223 -4.71 -1.51 1.57
C LEU A 223 -6.20 -1.81 1.51
N VAL A 224 -6.83 -2.14 2.64
CA VAL A 224 -8.24 -2.58 2.65
C VAL A 224 -9.08 -1.66 3.51
N HIS A 225 -10.07 -1.04 2.87
CA HIS A 225 -11.05 -0.19 3.54
C HIS A 225 -12.38 -0.91 3.69
N GLY A 226 -12.87 -1.05 4.92
CA GLY A 226 -14.22 -1.53 5.19
C GLY A 226 -15.23 -0.38 5.13
N VAL A 227 -16.15 -0.40 4.17
CA VAL A 227 -17.21 0.61 4.03
C VAL A 227 -18.55 0.00 4.40
N ASP A 228 -19.06 0.38 5.57
CA ASP A 228 -20.44 0.08 5.93
C ASP A 228 -21.35 1.27 5.62
N VAL A 229 -22.49 0.99 5.00
CA VAL A 229 -23.57 1.95 4.76
C VAL A 229 -24.89 1.31 5.19
N GLU A 230 -24.98 0.90 6.44
CA GLU A 230 -26.25 0.90 7.16
C GLU A 230 -26.35 2.16 8.02
N GLY A 231 -27.03 3.16 7.45
CA GLY A 231 -27.18 4.49 8.02
C GLY A 231 -27.69 4.47 9.46
N LYS A 232 -26.78 4.81 10.39
CA LYS A 232 -27.02 5.50 11.66
C LYS A 232 -25.65 5.85 12.24
N ARG A 233 -25.30 7.15 12.21
CA ARG A 233 -24.27 7.82 13.02
C ARG A 233 -23.00 6.99 13.28
N CYS A 234 -21.91 7.30 12.57
CA CYS A 234 -20.52 6.86 12.76
C CYS A 234 -20.12 6.54 14.22
N LYS A 235 -20.50 5.35 14.70
CA LYS A 235 -20.20 4.77 16.02
C LYS A 235 -20.04 3.24 15.92
N LEU A 236 -19.60 2.74 14.78
CA LEU A 236 -19.31 1.33 14.53
C LEU A 236 -17.88 1.34 13.96
N GLY A 237 -16.84 1.14 14.78
CA GLY A 237 -16.43 -0.18 15.23
C GLY A 237 -15.62 -0.85 14.11
N ILE A 238 -14.55 -1.57 14.45
CA ILE A 238 -13.77 -2.34 13.48
C ILE A 238 -14.64 -3.46 12.86
N ASP A 239 -14.44 -3.75 11.57
CA ASP A 239 -15.04 -4.92 10.91
C ASP A 239 -14.16 -6.16 11.17
N GLU A 240 -14.42 -6.85 12.29
CA GLU A 240 -13.64 -8.02 12.71
C GLU A 240 -13.75 -9.20 11.73
N GLU A 241 -14.88 -9.37 11.04
CA GLU A 241 -15.07 -10.44 10.06
C GLU A 241 -14.18 -10.22 8.83
N LEU A 242 -14.11 -8.98 8.34
CA LEU A 242 -13.22 -8.62 7.24
C LEU A 242 -11.76 -8.81 7.65
N VAL A 243 -11.37 -8.36 8.85
CA VAL A 243 -10.00 -8.51 9.36
C VAL A 243 -9.63 -10.00 9.51
N GLU A 244 -10.55 -10.85 9.98
CA GLU A 244 -10.32 -12.29 10.06
C GLU A 244 -10.12 -12.90 8.66
N LEU A 245 -10.95 -12.52 7.68
CA LEU A 245 -10.82 -12.99 6.29
C LEU A 245 -9.43 -12.64 5.73
N LEU A 246 -8.99 -11.39 5.91
CA LEU A 246 -7.68 -10.92 5.45
C LEU A 246 -6.54 -11.65 6.15
N GLY A 247 -6.62 -11.82 7.48
CA GLY A 247 -5.59 -12.52 8.25
C GLY A 247 -5.47 -14.00 7.90
N ARG A 248 -6.56 -14.63 7.44
CA ARG A 248 -6.57 -16.04 6.99
C ARG A 248 -6.03 -16.19 5.58
N HIS A 249 -6.45 -15.33 4.65
CA HIS A 249 -6.31 -15.60 3.23
C HIS A 249 -5.35 -14.68 2.48
N SER A 250 -4.96 -13.52 3.03
CA SER A 250 -4.00 -12.65 2.33
C SER A 250 -2.63 -13.34 2.24
N PRO A 251 -2.04 -13.53 1.04
CA PRO A 251 -0.71 -14.11 0.88
C PRO A 251 0.41 -13.07 1.04
N ILE A 252 0.09 -11.78 0.93
CA ILE A 252 1.01 -10.64 1.05
C ILE A 252 0.61 -9.75 2.24
N PRO A 253 1.48 -8.82 2.69
CA PRO A 253 1.13 -7.84 3.71
C PRO A 253 -0.19 -7.12 3.36
N VAL A 254 -0.99 -6.87 4.39
CA VAL A 254 -2.27 -6.18 4.25
C VAL A 254 -2.44 -5.21 5.39
N THR A 255 -2.84 -3.99 5.06
CA THR A 255 -3.19 -2.95 6.02
C THR A 255 -4.69 -2.72 6.01
N TYR A 256 -5.32 -2.85 7.16
CA TYR A 256 -6.72 -2.52 7.38
C TYR A 256 -6.88 -1.05 7.78
N ALA A 257 -7.79 -0.35 7.11
CA ALA A 257 -8.10 1.05 7.36
C ALA A 257 -9.61 1.23 7.52
N GLY A 258 -10.07 1.35 8.77
CA GLY A 258 -11.48 1.60 9.07
C GLY A 258 -11.85 1.45 10.55
N GLY A 259 -12.67 2.36 11.07
CA GLY A 259 -13.40 2.18 12.33
C GLY A 259 -12.60 2.13 13.64
N VAL A 260 -11.27 2.27 13.60
CA VAL A 260 -10.42 2.26 14.80
C VAL A 260 -10.60 3.53 15.62
N SER A 261 -10.92 3.38 16.90
CA SER A 261 -11.17 4.49 17.83
C SER A 261 -10.44 4.38 19.16
N THR A 262 -10.05 3.17 19.57
CA THR A 262 -9.48 2.88 20.89
C THR A 262 -8.26 1.96 20.79
N MET A 263 -7.46 1.88 21.86
CA MET A 263 -6.36 0.89 21.95
C MET A 263 -6.88 -0.56 21.91
N ASP A 264 -8.10 -0.81 22.43
CA ASP A 264 -8.73 -2.12 22.40
C ASP A 264 -9.10 -2.57 20.97
N ASP A 265 -9.41 -1.62 20.08
CA ASP A 265 -9.61 -1.91 18.65
C ASP A 265 -8.32 -2.47 18.02
N LEU A 266 -7.16 -1.91 18.37
CA LEU A 266 -5.86 -2.38 17.85
C LEU A 266 -5.57 -3.83 18.27
N GLU A 267 -5.84 -4.17 19.53
CA GLU A 267 -5.67 -5.55 20.03
C GLU A 267 -6.67 -6.52 19.40
N ARG A 268 -7.91 -6.09 19.16
CA ARG A 268 -8.91 -6.90 18.46
C ARG A 268 -8.52 -7.15 17.01
N ILE A 269 -8.04 -6.13 16.28
CA ILE A 269 -7.50 -6.31 14.92
C ILE A 269 -6.33 -7.29 14.93
N LYS A 270 -5.38 -7.13 15.86
CA LYS A 270 -4.24 -8.04 15.99
C LYS A 270 -4.69 -9.49 16.22
N LYS A 271 -5.69 -9.71 17.08
CA LYS A 271 -6.24 -11.04 17.37
C LYS A 271 -6.99 -11.62 16.17
N ALA A 272 -7.94 -10.89 15.59
CA ALA A 272 -8.75 -11.32 14.46
C ALA A 272 -7.88 -11.57 13.21
N GLY A 273 -6.94 -10.66 12.93
CA GLY A 273 -6.02 -10.72 11.80
C GLY A 273 -4.88 -11.71 11.99
N LYS A 274 -4.84 -12.46 13.11
CA LYS A 274 -3.79 -13.44 13.44
C LYS A 274 -2.38 -12.84 13.39
N SER A 275 -2.27 -11.58 13.79
CA SER A 275 -1.06 -10.75 13.72
C SER A 275 -0.47 -10.53 12.31
N ARG A 276 -1.25 -10.78 11.25
CA ARG A 276 -0.84 -10.63 9.84
C ARG A 276 -1.44 -9.40 9.15
N VAL A 277 -2.32 -8.68 9.85
CA VAL A 277 -3.03 -7.50 9.32
C VAL A 277 -2.52 -6.28 10.06
N ASP A 278 -1.84 -5.40 9.33
CA ASP A 278 -1.41 -4.08 9.76
C ASP A 278 -2.64 -3.14 9.90
N VAL A 279 -2.47 -2.01 10.59
CA VAL A 279 -3.59 -1.12 10.93
C VAL A 279 -3.27 0.34 10.66
N THR A 280 -4.22 1.05 10.05
CA THR A 280 -4.21 2.51 9.92
C THR A 280 -5.21 3.14 10.88
N VAL A 281 -4.80 4.21 11.53
CA VAL A 281 -5.67 5.04 12.37
C VAL A 281 -5.60 6.48 11.87
N GLY A 282 -6.76 7.03 11.51
CA GLY A 282 -6.91 8.41 11.06
C GLY A 282 -7.51 9.28 12.15
N SER A 283 -8.74 9.76 11.93
CA SER A 283 -9.45 10.76 12.74
C SER A 283 -9.56 10.51 14.25
N ALA A 284 -9.31 9.28 14.74
CA ALA A 284 -9.32 9.00 16.16
C ALA A 284 -8.08 9.53 16.89
N LEU A 285 -6.97 9.77 16.17
CA LEU A 285 -5.73 10.24 16.78
C LEU A 285 -5.82 11.71 17.23
N ASP A 286 -5.20 12.01 18.36
CA ASP A 286 -5.06 13.36 18.91
C ASP A 286 -4.34 14.34 17.97
N ILE A 287 -3.37 13.87 17.19
CA ILE A 287 -2.70 14.65 16.14
C ILE A 287 -3.65 15.09 15.01
N PHE A 288 -4.85 14.49 14.96
CA PHE A 288 -5.95 14.83 14.05
C PHE A 288 -7.22 15.30 14.79
N GLY A 289 -7.09 15.70 16.06
CA GLY A 289 -8.21 16.22 16.86
C GLY A 289 -9.12 15.17 17.48
N GLY A 290 -8.73 13.89 17.46
CA GLY A 290 -9.43 12.81 18.17
C GLY A 290 -8.95 12.61 19.62
N ASP A 291 -9.49 11.59 20.29
CA ASP A 291 -9.23 11.31 21.71
C ASP A 291 -8.12 10.26 21.94
N LEU A 292 -7.68 9.54 20.91
CA LEU A 292 -6.68 8.48 21.02
C LEU A 292 -5.26 9.07 20.96
N PRO A 293 -4.42 8.92 22.00
CA PRO A 293 -3.08 9.50 21.98
C PRO A 293 -2.19 8.82 20.94
N TYR A 294 -1.66 9.57 19.97
CA TYR A 294 -0.72 9.06 18.96
C TYR A 294 0.49 8.37 19.59
N ARG A 295 1.01 8.94 20.68
CA ARG A 295 2.15 8.38 21.41
C ARG A 295 1.88 6.95 21.90
N ASP A 296 0.66 6.67 22.35
CA ASP A 296 0.30 5.34 22.86
C ASP A 296 0.23 4.31 21.73
N VAL A 297 -0.26 4.73 20.56
CA VAL A 297 -0.26 3.90 19.33
C VAL A 297 1.17 3.62 18.86
N VAL A 298 2.06 4.60 18.89
CA VAL A 298 3.50 4.40 18.56
C VAL A 298 4.18 3.47 19.55
N LEU A 299 3.95 3.64 20.85
CA LEU A 299 4.50 2.74 21.88
C LEU A 299 3.98 1.32 21.70
N TRP A 300 2.70 1.16 21.34
CA TRP A 300 2.11 -0.12 21.00
C TRP A 300 2.76 -0.75 19.77
N HIS A 301 2.97 0.02 18.69
CA HIS A 301 3.69 -0.43 17.49
C HIS A 301 5.09 -0.94 17.85
N LYS A 302 5.86 -0.16 18.61
CA LYS A 302 7.24 -0.51 19.00
C LYS A 302 7.30 -1.81 19.82
N LYS A 303 6.29 -2.06 20.67
CA LYS A 303 6.17 -3.34 21.40
C LYS A 303 5.98 -4.54 20.47
N GLN A 304 5.23 -4.40 19.37
CA GLN A 304 5.03 -5.50 18.43
C GLN A 304 6.32 -5.86 17.69
N SER A 305 7.08 -4.84 17.28
CA SER A 305 8.36 -5.01 16.58
C SER A 305 9.40 -5.75 17.44
N MET A 306 9.35 -5.60 18.77
CA MET A 306 10.22 -6.33 19.71
C MET A 306 9.82 -7.81 19.86
N VAL A 307 8.53 -8.13 19.80
CA VAL A 307 8.04 -9.51 19.90
C VAL A 307 8.37 -10.33 18.65
N GLY A 308 8.47 -9.69 17.47
CA GLY A 308 8.83 -10.35 16.22
C GLY A 308 10.33 -10.64 16.03
N GLN A 309 11.20 -10.21 16.97
CA GLN A 309 12.65 -10.45 16.94
C GLN A 309 13.12 -11.55 17.91
N LEU A 310 12.20 -12.10 18.71
CA LEU A 310 12.42 -13.21 19.64
C LEU A 310 11.92 -14.53 19.03
#